data_AF-A0AAW9L519-F1
#
_entry.id   AF-A0AAW9L519-F1
#
_cell.length_a   1.000
_cell.length_b   1.000
_cell.length_c   1.000
_cell.angle_alpha   90.00
_cell.angle_beta   90.00
_cell.angle_gamma   90.00
#
_symmetry.space_group_name_H-M   'P 1'
#
loop_
_entity.id
_entity.type
_entity.pdbx_description
1 polymer ?
#
loop_
_entity_poly.entity_id
_entity_poly.type
_entity_poly.pdbx_seq_one_letter_code
_entity_poly.pdbx_strand_id
1 'polypeptide(L)' 'MRAREDFLAGARVVSPMLLGIVPFGLIVGVTAVGAGLSPGQALGLSTVVFAGASQLAAIELLGRDAPSRWSS' A
#
# COMPACT_ATOMS: atom_id res chain seq x y z
N MET A 1 19.78 -8.41 17.14
CA MET A 1 19.37 -7.02 17.44
C MET A 1 18.98 -6.22 16.19
N ARG A 2 19.51 -6.49 14.98
CA ARG A 2 19.20 -5.76 13.73
C ARG A 2 17.74 -5.77 13.27
N ALA A 3 17.04 -6.90 13.32
CA ALA A 3 15.66 -6.99 12.81
C ALA A 3 14.66 -6.02 13.48
N ARG A 4 14.85 -5.72 14.77
CA ARG A 4 14.01 -4.74 15.48
C ARG A 4 14.34 -3.32 15.07
N GLU A 5 15.61 -3.02 14.85
CA GLU A 5 16.06 -1.71 14.38
C GLU A 5 15.59 -1.45 12.94
N ASP A 6 15.71 -2.44 12.05
CA ASP A 6 15.24 -2.36 10.65
C ASP A 6 13.72 -2.19 10.58
N PHE A 7 12.97 -2.94 11.41
CA PHE A 7 11.51 -2.79 11.50
C PHE A 7 11.11 -1.39 12.00
N LEU A 8 11.76 -0.89 13.06
CA LEU A 8 11.49 0.45 13.60
C LEU A 8 11.88 1.56 12.62
N ALA A 9 12.99 1.38 11.88
CA ALA A 9 13.40 2.29 10.82
C ALA A 9 12.34 2.34 9.71
N GLY A 10 11.89 1.17 9.23
CA GLY A 10 10.81 1.07 8.25
C GLY A 10 9.49 1.69 8.74
N ALA A 11 9.10 1.41 9.99
CA ALA A 11 7.91 1.99 10.59
C ALA A 11 7.98 3.53 10.65
N ARG A 12 9.15 4.09 10.97
CA ARG A 12 9.38 5.55 11.00
C ARG A 12 9.38 6.17 9.61
N VAL A 13 9.85 5.45 8.59
CA VAL A 13 9.78 5.91 7.18
C VAL A 13 8.33 5.98 6.71
N VAL A 14 7.50 5.00 7.09
CA VAL A 14 6.08 4.94 6.67
C VAL A 14 5.16 5.81 7.54
N SER A 15 5.57 6.17 8.77
CA SER A 15 4.70 6.91 9.70
C SER A 15 4.07 8.20 9.17
N PRO A 16 4.74 9.05 8.36
CA PRO A 16 4.11 10.25 7.80
C PRO A 16 2.96 9.91 6.83
N MET A 17 3.07 8.79 6.11
CA MET A 17 2.06 8.33 5.15
C MET A 17 0.77 7.87 5.87
N LEU A 18 0.88 7.41 7.12
CA LEU A 18 -0.27 6.97 7.91
C LEU A 18 -1.29 8.09 8.14
N LEU A 19 -0.87 9.35 8.14
CA LEU A 19 -1.78 10.50 8.25
C LEU A 19 -2.80 10.56 7.10
N GLY A 20 -2.45 10.05 5.92
CA GLY A 20 -3.39 9.91 4.80
C GLY A 20 -4.12 8.56 4.80
N ILE A 21 -3.40 7.48 5.13
CA ILE A 21 -3.95 6.11 5.06
C ILE A 21 -5.05 5.88 6.11
N VAL A 22 -4.87 6.36 7.34
CA VAL A 22 -5.83 6.14 8.45
C VAL A 22 -7.21 6.75 8.13
N PRO A 23 -7.36 8.05 7.82
CA PRO A 23 -8.67 8.61 7.51
C PRO A 23 -9.28 8.00 6.24
N PHE A 24 -8.47 7.69 5.22
CA PHE A 24 -8.96 7.01 4.02
C PHE A 24 -9.52 5.62 4.36
N GLY A 25 -8.80 4.82 5.15
CA GLY A 25 -9.24 3.50 5.60
C GLY A 25 -10.55 3.56 6.40
N LEU A 26 -10.72 4.59 7.24
CA LEU A 26 -11.98 4.82 7.95
C LEU A 26 -13.15 5.12 7.00
N ILE A 27 -12.95 5.99 6.00
CA ILE A 27 -13.99 6.32 5.01
C ILE A 27 -14.40 5.06 4.23
N VAL A 28 -13.42 4.29 3.75
CA VAL A 28 -13.66 3.05 3.02
C VAL A 28 -14.37 2.03 3.92
N GLY A 29 -13.96 1.92 5.19
CA GLY A 29 -14.59 1.04 6.17
C GLY A 29 -16.05 1.40 6.43
N VAL A 30 -16.36 2.67 6.68
CA VAL A 30 -17.75 3.15 6.88
C VAL A 30 -18.58 2.91 5.62
N THR A 31 -18.01 3.15 4.45
CA THR A 31 -18.67 2.89 3.16
C THR A 31 -18.96 1.39 2.99
N ALA A 32 -18.02 0.52 3.34
CA ALA A 32 -18.19 -0.92 3.24
C ALA A 32 -19.28 -1.45 4.18
N VAL A 33 -19.35 -0.94 5.42
CA VAL A 33 -20.43 -1.24 6.35
C VAL A 33 -21.77 -0.77 5.80
N GLY A 34 -21.84 0.44 5.23
CA GLY A 34 -23.04 0.96 4.58
C GLY A 34 -23.50 0.14 3.37
N ALA A 35 -22.58 -0.52 2.68
CA ALA A 35 -22.86 -1.44 1.58
C ALA A 35 -23.24 -2.87 2.04
N GLY A 36 -23.26 -3.14 3.34
CA GLY A 36 -23.60 -4.46 3.90
C GLY A 36 -22.49 -5.51 3.79
N LEU A 37 -21.24 -5.10 3.52
CA LEU A 37 -20.10 -6.01 3.46
C LEU A 37 -19.71 -6.46 4.88
N SER A 38 -19.41 -7.75 5.03
CA SER A 38 -18.75 -8.23 6.24
C SER A 38 -17.32 -7.66 6.35
N PRO A 39 -16.75 -7.57 7.57
CA PRO A 39 -15.38 -7.08 7.76
C PRO A 39 -14.35 -7.86 6.91
N GLY A 40 -14.51 -9.18 6.79
CA GLY A 40 -13.63 -10.02 5.97
C GLY A 40 -13.72 -9.70 4.48
N GLN A 41 -14.91 -9.43 3.95
CA GLN A 41 -15.08 -9.04 2.55
C GLN A 41 -14.50 -7.66 2.25
N ALA A 42 -14.69 -6.70 3.16
CA ALA A 42 -14.13 -5.35 3.04
C ALA A 42 -12.59 -5.37 3.06
N LEU A 43 -12.00 -6.16 3.97
CA LEU A 43 -10.56 -6.36 4.05
C LEU A 43 -10.02 -7.12 2.83
N GLY A 44 -10.72 -8.15 2.37
CA GLY A 44 -10.37 -8.90 1.16
C GLY A 44 -10.36 -8.03 -0.08
N LEU A 45 -11.40 -7.21 -0.27
CA LEU A 45 -11.48 -6.23 -1.36
C LEU A 45 -10.31 -5.25 -1.32
N SER A 46 -10.04 -4.67 -0.15
CA SER A 46 -8.94 -3.71 0.04
C SER A 46 -7.58 -4.36 -0.27
N THR A 47 -7.37 -5.61 0.14
CA THR A 47 -6.14 -6.36 -0.12
C THR A 47 -5.92 -6.57 -1.62
N VAL A 48 -6.96 -7.03 -2.34
CA VAL A 48 -6.87 -7.28 -3.78
C VAL A 48 -6.63 -5.97 -4.56
N VAL A 49 -7.37 -4.91 -4.22
CA VAL A 49 -7.23 -3.60 -4.89
C VAL A 49 -5.85 -3.00 -4.62
N PHE A 50 -5.36 -3.05 -3.38
CA PHE A 50 -4.05 -2.51 -3.03
C PHE A 50 -2.91 -3.32 -3.64
N ALA A 51 -3.04 -4.65 -3.69
CA ALA A 51 -2.09 -5.51 -4.40
C ALA A 51 -2.02 -5.15 -5.89
N GLY A 52 -3.17 -4.97 -6.55
CA GLY A 52 -3.22 -4.53 -7.95
C GLY A 52 -2.60 -3.15 -8.18
N ALA A 53 -2.92 -2.17 -7.32
CA ALA A 53 -2.33 -0.83 -7.40
C ALA A 53 -0.80 -0.86 -7.21
N SER A 54 -0.30 -1.70 -6.29
CA SER A 54 1.13 -1.89 -6.05
C SER A 54 1.84 -2.52 -7.26
N GLN A 55 1.18 -3.46 -7.96
CA GLN A 55 1.71 -4.03 -9.20
C GLN A 55 1.87 -2.97 -10.28
N LEU A 56 0.88 -2.10 -10.46
CA LEU A 56 0.96 -0.99 -11.42
C LEU A 56 2.07 0.00 -11.05
N ALA A 57 2.16 0.38 -9.78
CA ALA A 57 3.23 1.25 -9.29
C ALA A 57 4.62 0.62 -9.50
N ALA A 58 4.76 -0.69 -9.24
CA ALA A 58 6.00 -1.42 -9.49
C ALA A 58 6.36 -1.45 -10.99
N ILE A 59 5.38 -1.69 -11.87
CA ILE A 59 5.59 -1.64 -13.33
C ILE A 59 6.02 -0.24 -13.77
N GLU A 60 5.40 0.81 -13.23
CA GLU A 60 5.75 2.18 -13.55
C GLU A 60 7.15 2.56 -13.06
N LEU A 61 7.52 2.15 -11.84
CA LEU A 61 8.88 2.30 -11.34
C LEU A 61 9.87 1.54 -12.22
N LEU A 62 9.59 0.28 -12.56
CA LEU A 62 10.44 -0.50 -13.47
C LEU A 62 10.58 0.15 -14.86
N GLY A 63 9.52 0.78 -15.37
CA GLY A 63 9.56 1.52 -16.64
C GLY A 63 10.33 2.84 -16.56
N ARG A 64 10.33 3.51 -15.40
CA ARG A 64 11.06 4.76 -15.15
C ARG A 64 12.53 4.52 -14.79
N ASP A 65 12.82 3.44 -14.06
CA ASP A 65 14.15 3.03 -13.61
C ASP A 65 14.83 2.00 -14.54
N ALA A 66 14.18 1.58 -15.64
CA ALA A 66 14.82 0.81 -16.69
C ALA A 66 16.03 1.62 -17.19
N PRO A 67 17.27 1.17 -16.96
CA PRO A 67 18.43 1.93 -17.36
C PRO A 67 18.39 2.05 -18.89
N SER A 68 18.44 3.26 -19.41
CA SER A 68 18.77 3.55 -20.81
C SER A 68 20.20 3.09 -21.20
N ARG A 69 20.86 2.28 -20.36
CA ARG A 69 22.18 1.69 -20.55
C ARG A 69 22.13 0.31 -21.24
N TRP A 70 20.96 -0.24 -21.57
CA TRP A 70 20.89 -1.45 -22.42
C TRP A 70 21.13 -1.16 -23.91
N SER A 71 21.20 0.12 -24.32
CA SER A 71 21.50 0.52 -25.71
C SER A 71 22.93 1.05 -25.91
N SER A 72 23.92 0.51 -25.19
CA SER A 72 25.36 0.74 -25.46
C SER A 72 26.07 -0.58 -25.68
#